data_AF-A0A969RXS7-F1
#
_entry.id   AF-A0A969RXS7-F1
#
_cell.length_a   1.000
_cell.length_b   1.000
_cell.length_c   1.000
_cell.angle_alpha   90.00
_cell.angle_beta   90.00
_cell.angle_gamma   90.00
#
_symmetry.space_group_name_H-M   'P 1'
#
loop_
_entity.id
_entity.type
_entity.pdbx_description
1 polymer ?
#
loop_
_entity_poly.entity_id
_entity_poly.type
_entity_poly.pdbx_seq_one_letter_code
_entity_poly.pdbx_strand_id
1 'polypeptide(L)'
;MTATPSNHSNLQPAGDNPKLSEEQVLLQSLRRKEGTWVAWGQACQQLQKMGYTPQQIFEETGFEPVQQNQVIVASQVYGSLVSGEASTAVLERFERTGSDSLYALRVLMQPERVAAATLLVEKGLDSEGAHEVAKALKEFSRVAKKPEEFPNYPGDAVAYSYWKLARQQADLQARSRLIAQGLLFAQSTSARQQIEKLLTDFTITRSRSAPRLPFYRLESEDEQPRVVPIAGKMPLATADLKAVPIVNTSGIFHIVKFSGEGAWVALPGWQVVMTSEDPVMLLIDSDQLPTSPAGVVLETVEEMLVMVDRSQRQWDNESYFIFDEAGQLRIDWFEEIPDLPILGKVVLVLRQKKVLDEDFNKQLWQLDE
;
A
#
# COMPACT_ATOMS: atom_id res chain seq x y z
N MET A 1 23.20 88.00 -16.04
CA MET A 1 24.22 87.08 -16.56
C MET A 1 24.94 86.44 -15.38
N THR A 2 24.57 85.20 -15.01
CA THR A 2 25.45 84.16 -14.44
C THR A 2 24.63 82.92 -14.06
N ALA A 3 25.06 81.78 -14.63
CA ALA A 3 25.03 80.39 -14.19
C ALA A 3 23.84 79.77 -13.42
N THR A 4 23.30 78.73 -14.06
CA THR A 4 22.51 77.59 -13.54
C THR A 4 23.26 76.78 -12.46
N PRO A 5 22.53 76.03 -11.62
CA PRO A 5 22.94 74.69 -11.23
C PRO A 5 21.98 73.61 -11.78
N SER A 6 22.59 72.53 -12.26
CA SER A 6 21.97 71.36 -12.85
C SER A 6 21.15 70.56 -11.84
N ASN A 7 19.85 70.38 -12.11
CA ASN A 7 19.01 69.47 -11.35
C ASN A 7 19.14 68.07 -11.98
N HIS A 8 19.64 67.09 -11.22
CA HIS A 8 19.73 65.71 -11.66
C HIS A 8 18.33 65.11 -11.76
N SER A 9 17.87 64.91 -13.00
CA SER A 9 16.69 64.09 -13.30
C SER A 9 17.00 62.63 -12.99
N ASN A 10 16.55 62.15 -11.83
CA ASN A 10 16.50 60.71 -11.55
C ASN A 10 15.23 60.16 -12.22
N LEU A 11 15.36 59.70 -13.46
CA LEU A 11 14.36 58.87 -14.12
C LEU A 11 14.38 57.50 -13.43
N GLN A 12 13.41 57.26 -12.54
CA GLN A 12 13.01 55.89 -12.21
C GLN A 12 12.28 55.31 -13.43
N PRO A 13 12.74 54.20 -14.03
CA PRO A 13 11.88 53.43 -14.90
C PRO A 13 10.84 52.70 -14.04
N ALA A 14 9.59 52.88 -14.43
CA ALA A 14 8.45 52.14 -13.91
C ALA A 14 8.56 50.65 -14.30
N GLY A 15 8.26 49.79 -13.32
CA GLY A 15 7.47 48.57 -13.55
C GLY A 15 8.23 47.30 -13.94
N ASP A 16 8.92 46.67 -12.99
CA ASP A 16 9.02 45.21 -12.97
C ASP A 16 7.88 44.66 -12.11
N ASN A 17 6.81 44.19 -12.76
CA ASN A 17 5.85 43.33 -12.08
C ASN A 17 6.57 42.01 -11.75
N PRO A 18 6.65 41.57 -10.48
CA PRO A 18 7.28 40.29 -10.16
C PRO A 18 6.48 39.17 -10.83
N LYS A 19 7.14 38.41 -11.71
CA LYS A 19 6.57 37.18 -12.27
C LYS A 19 6.29 36.21 -11.11
N LEU A 20 5.02 35.86 -10.93
CA LEU A 20 4.59 34.85 -9.96
C LEU A 20 5.31 33.52 -10.22
N SER A 21 5.72 32.81 -9.17
CA SER A 21 6.27 31.46 -9.30
C SER A 21 5.19 30.48 -9.79
N GLU A 22 5.59 29.36 -10.40
CA GLU A 22 4.64 28.37 -10.94
C GLU A 22 3.65 27.87 -9.89
N GLU A 23 4.14 27.58 -8.68
CA GLU A 23 3.32 27.23 -7.50
C GLU A 23 2.28 28.31 -7.18
N GLN A 24 2.65 29.60 -7.23
CA GLN A 24 1.76 30.72 -6.92
C GLN A 24 0.68 30.87 -8.00
N VAL A 25 1.03 30.63 -9.26
CA VAL A 25 0.07 30.62 -10.38
C VAL A 25 -0.95 29.48 -10.20
N LEU A 26 -0.50 28.28 -9.81
CA LEU A 26 -1.40 27.15 -9.55
C LEU A 26 -2.32 27.41 -8.36
N LEU A 27 -1.78 27.90 -7.23
CA LEU A 27 -2.58 28.23 -6.05
C LEU A 27 -3.57 29.36 -6.34
N GLN A 28 -3.17 30.38 -7.08
CA GLN A 28 -4.05 31.49 -7.47
C GLN A 28 -5.18 31.03 -8.40
N SER A 29 -4.88 30.18 -9.39
CA SER A 29 -5.89 29.68 -10.33
C SER A 29 -6.92 28.80 -9.61
N LEU A 30 -6.48 27.93 -8.69
CA LEU A 30 -7.37 27.14 -7.83
C LEU A 30 -8.22 28.02 -6.93
N ARG A 31 -7.62 28.99 -6.22
CA ARG A 31 -8.36 29.92 -5.33
C ARG A 31 -9.46 30.68 -6.08
N ARG A 32 -9.22 31.04 -7.33
CA ARG A 32 -10.18 31.75 -8.19
C ARG A 32 -11.12 30.81 -8.97
N LYS A 33 -10.91 29.49 -8.88
CA LYS A 33 -11.61 28.47 -9.68
C LYS A 33 -11.54 28.76 -11.18
N GLU A 34 -10.38 29.21 -11.65
CA GLU A 34 -10.13 29.49 -13.07
C GLU A 34 -10.03 28.17 -13.86
N GLY A 35 -10.61 28.13 -15.06
CA GLY A 35 -10.59 26.93 -15.92
C GLY A 35 -11.65 25.88 -15.56
N THR A 36 -11.40 24.62 -15.96
CA THR A 36 -12.32 23.49 -15.75
C THR A 36 -11.91 22.66 -14.54
N TRP A 37 -12.82 21.80 -14.06
CA TRP A 37 -12.49 20.86 -12.98
C TRP A 37 -11.33 19.92 -13.35
N VAL A 38 -11.12 19.65 -14.65
CA VAL A 38 -9.97 18.87 -15.16
C VAL A 38 -8.67 19.63 -14.87
N ALA A 39 -8.63 20.93 -15.18
CA ALA A 39 -7.48 21.78 -14.90
C ALA A 39 -7.23 21.90 -13.38
N TRP A 40 -8.29 22.00 -12.58
CA TRP A 40 -8.16 22.00 -11.11
C TRP A 40 -7.53 20.70 -10.60
N GLY A 41 -7.97 19.54 -11.12
CA GLY A 41 -7.40 18.24 -10.77
C GLY A 41 -5.91 18.13 -11.14
N GLN A 42 -5.53 18.64 -12.31
CA GLN A 42 -4.12 18.67 -12.74
C GLN A 42 -3.28 19.59 -11.86
N ALA A 43 -3.78 20.77 -11.53
CA ALA A 43 -3.11 21.72 -10.64
C ALA A 43 -2.92 21.15 -9.22
N CYS A 44 -3.95 20.54 -8.64
CA CYS A 44 -3.84 19.87 -7.34
C CYS A 44 -2.81 18.73 -7.38
N GLN A 45 -2.79 17.93 -8.45
CA GLN A 45 -1.81 16.85 -8.60
C GLN A 45 -0.37 17.41 -8.71
N GLN A 46 -0.19 18.51 -9.43
CA GLN A 46 1.11 19.14 -9.59
C GLN A 46 1.63 19.73 -8.27
N LEU A 47 0.77 20.41 -7.50
CA LEU A 47 1.11 20.91 -6.17
C LEU A 47 1.51 19.78 -5.20
N GLN A 48 0.81 18.64 -5.22
CA GLN A 48 1.19 17.47 -4.43
C GLN A 48 2.55 16.89 -4.84
N LYS A 49 2.86 16.88 -6.15
CA LYS A 49 4.20 16.49 -6.64
C LYS A 49 5.30 17.47 -6.20
N MET A 50 4.95 18.74 -6.00
CA MET A 50 5.84 19.77 -5.46
C MET A 50 5.99 19.71 -3.93
N GLY A 51 5.32 18.75 -3.26
CA GLY A 51 5.45 18.51 -1.81
C GLY A 51 4.35 19.12 -0.95
N TYR A 52 3.33 19.75 -1.54
CA TYR A 52 2.20 20.27 -0.78
C TYR A 52 1.30 19.14 -0.28
N THR A 53 0.97 19.17 1.01
CA THR A 53 -0.04 18.28 1.59
C THR A 53 -1.46 18.73 1.19
N PRO A 54 -2.45 17.82 1.18
CA PRO A 54 -3.84 18.20 0.91
C PRO A 54 -4.36 19.30 1.84
N GLN A 55 -3.92 19.31 3.10
CA GLN A 55 -4.29 20.33 4.08
C GLN A 55 -3.74 21.71 3.71
N GLN A 56 -2.48 21.81 3.28
CA GLN A 56 -1.89 23.07 2.83
C GLN A 56 -2.59 23.61 1.57
N ILE A 57 -2.95 22.74 0.62
CA ILE A 57 -3.71 23.15 -0.57
C ILE A 57 -5.08 23.68 -0.17
N PHE A 58 -5.75 23.05 0.80
CA PHE A 58 -7.05 23.53 1.31
C PHE A 58 -6.94 24.91 1.94
N GLU A 59 -5.95 25.12 2.82
CA GLU A 59 -5.72 26.42 3.48
C GLU A 59 -5.50 27.55 2.47
N GLU A 60 -4.77 27.27 1.38
CA GLU A 60 -4.45 28.26 0.36
C GLU A 60 -5.57 28.46 -0.69
N THR A 61 -6.43 27.48 -0.92
CA THR A 61 -7.35 27.50 -2.10
C THR A 61 -8.83 27.29 -1.76
N GLY A 62 -9.13 26.74 -0.59
CA GLY A 62 -10.47 26.30 -0.19
C GLY A 62 -10.92 24.98 -0.81
N PHE A 63 -10.07 24.28 -1.57
CA PHE A 63 -10.39 22.94 -2.07
C PHE A 63 -10.23 21.90 -0.96
N GLU A 64 -11.33 21.28 -0.53
CA GLU A 64 -11.28 20.26 0.52
C GLU A 64 -10.48 19.02 0.08
N PRO A 65 -9.78 18.31 0.99
CA PRO A 65 -9.01 17.11 0.64
C PRO A 65 -9.82 16.03 -0.11
N VAL A 66 -11.10 15.86 0.24
CA VAL A 66 -12.01 14.93 -0.45
C VAL A 66 -12.25 15.36 -1.90
N GLN A 67 -12.49 16.66 -2.11
CA GLN A 67 -12.68 17.23 -3.44
C GLN A 67 -11.40 17.17 -4.27
N GLN A 68 -10.23 17.46 -3.68
CA GLN A 68 -8.93 17.32 -4.33
C GLN A 68 -8.73 15.89 -4.85
N ASN A 69 -8.91 14.88 -4.00
CA ASN A 69 -8.80 13.48 -4.40
C ASN A 69 -9.77 13.13 -5.55
N GLN A 70 -11.02 13.62 -5.46
CA GLN A 70 -12.01 13.40 -6.51
C GLN A 70 -11.56 13.98 -7.85
N VAL A 71 -11.21 15.27 -7.90
CA VAL A 71 -10.85 15.93 -9.16
C VAL A 71 -9.52 15.44 -9.73
N ILE A 72 -8.54 15.07 -8.90
CA ILE A 72 -7.27 14.48 -9.34
C ILE A 72 -7.51 13.14 -10.03
N VAL A 73 -8.25 12.23 -9.38
CA VAL A 73 -8.49 10.89 -9.95
C VAL A 73 -9.41 10.99 -11.17
N ALA A 74 -10.43 11.84 -11.12
CA ALA A 74 -11.33 12.05 -12.25
C ALA A 74 -10.60 12.67 -13.45
N SER A 75 -9.62 13.56 -13.26
CA SER A 75 -8.87 14.19 -14.36
C SER A 75 -7.95 13.17 -15.03
N GLN A 76 -7.41 12.21 -14.27
CA GLN A 76 -6.68 11.07 -14.82
C GLN A 76 -7.60 10.15 -15.63
N VAL A 77 -8.83 9.91 -15.16
CA VAL A 77 -9.85 9.17 -15.92
C VAL A 77 -10.18 9.93 -17.21
N TYR A 78 -10.40 11.24 -17.16
CA TYR A 78 -10.62 12.07 -18.34
C TYR A 78 -9.46 11.98 -19.33
N GLY A 79 -8.21 12.08 -18.86
CA GLY A 79 -7.02 11.87 -19.69
C GLY A 79 -6.99 10.48 -20.35
N SER A 80 -7.48 9.45 -19.66
CA SER A 80 -7.64 8.11 -20.24
C SER A 80 -8.74 8.03 -21.30
N LEU A 81 -9.79 8.86 -21.23
CA LEU A 81 -10.80 8.97 -22.27
C LEU A 81 -10.24 9.63 -23.53
N VAL A 82 -9.47 10.73 -23.35
CA VAL A 82 -8.81 11.45 -24.46
C VAL A 82 -7.84 10.51 -25.20
N SER A 83 -6.96 9.84 -24.46
CA SER A 83 -5.99 8.89 -25.03
C SER A 83 -6.63 7.60 -25.54
N GLY A 84 -7.84 7.28 -25.09
CA GLY A 84 -8.65 6.16 -25.60
C GLY A 84 -9.58 6.54 -26.74
N GLU A 85 -9.42 7.75 -27.32
CA GLU A 85 -10.18 8.24 -28.48
C GLU A 85 -11.70 8.24 -28.26
N ALA A 86 -12.14 8.60 -27.05
CA ALA A 86 -13.56 8.86 -26.80
C ALA A 86 -14.10 9.96 -27.74
N SER A 87 -15.38 9.86 -28.11
CA SER A 87 -15.98 10.81 -29.06
C SER A 87 -15.98 12.24 -28.50
N THR A 88 -15.94 13.23 -29.40
CA THR A 88 -15.95 14.64 -29.03
C THR A 88 -17.12 15.00 -28.12
N ALA A 89 -18.32 14.45 -28.40
CA ALA A 89 -19.51 14.67 -27.57
C ALA A 89 -19.35 14.16 -26.12
N VAL A 90 -18.66 13.03 -25.93
CA VAL A 90 -18.37 12.48 -24.60
C VAL A 90 -17.35 13.36 -23.87
N LEU A 91 -16.28 13.76 -24.55
CA LEU A 91 -15.25 14.63 -23.99
C LEU A 91 -15.84 15.99 -23.58
N GLU A 92 -16.57 16.67 -24.46
CA GLU A 92 -17.20 17.97 -24.19
C GLU A 92 -18.20 17.92 -23.02
N ARG A 93 -18.99 16.83 -22.91
CA ARG A 93 -19.89 16.64 -21.77
C ARG A 93 -19.13 16.62 -20.46
N PHE A 94 -18.06 15.83 -20.40
CA PHE A 94 -17.32 15.59 -19.17
C PHE A 94 -16.31 16.69 -18.83
N GLU A 95 -15.84 17.45 -19.81
CA GLU A 95 -14.97 18.60 -19.57
C GLU A 95 -15.66 19.70 -18.75
N ARG A 96 -16.96 19.89 -18.99
CA ARG A 96 -17.78 20.89 -18.29
C ARG A 96 -18.17 20.46 -16.88
N THR A 97 -18.60 19.21 -16.71
CA THR A 97 -19.19 18.68 -15.46
C THR A 97 -19.01 17.17 -15.36
N GLY A 98 -19.22 16.56 -14.19
CA GLY A 98 -19.24 15.10 -14.05
C GLY A 98 -17.94 14.48 -13.52
N SER A 99 -17.15 15.25 -12.76
CA SER A 99 -15.95 14.73 -12.07
C SER A 99 -16.29 13.58 -11.12
N ASP A 100 -17.44 13.64 -10.45
CA ASP A 100 -18.00 12.58 -9.60
C ASP A 100 -18.31 11.30 -10.38
N SER A 101 -18.93 11.44 -11.56
CA SER A 101 -19.24 10.33 -12.46
C SER A 101 -17.95 9.67 -12.98
N LEU A 102 -16.96 10.46 -13.42
CA LEU A 102 -15.67 9.91 -13.86
C LEU A 102 -14.86 9.30 -12.72
N TYR A 103 -14.96 9.85 -11.50
CA TYR A 103 -14.34 9.27 -10.32
C TYR A 103 -14.85 7.86 -10.02
N ALA A 104 -16.13 7.58 -10.28
CA ALA A 104 -16.69 6.24 -10.13
C ALA A 104 -16.05 5.23 -11.11
N LEU A 105 -15.62 5.68 -12.29
CA LEU A 105 -15.01 4.83 -13.33
C LEU A 105 -13.54 4.47 -13.07
N ARG A 106 -12.92 4.97 -11.98
CA ARG A 106 -11.47 4.78 -11.70
C ARG A 106 -11.02 3.31 -11.65
N VAL A 107 -11.93 2.40 -11.30
CA VAL A 107 -11.68 0.95 -11.14
C VAL A 107 -11.62 0.18 -12.47
N LEU A 108 -12.03 0.83 -13.55
CA LEU A 108 -12.06 0.28 -14.90
C LEU A 108 -10.73 0.51 -15.63
N MET A 109 -10.44 -0.34 -16.62
CA MET A 109 -9.32 -0.14 -17.56
C MET A 109 -9.68 0.85 -18.66
N GLN A 110 -8.70 1.38 -19.40
CA GLN A 110 -8.95 2.44 -20.40
C GLN A 110 -10.07 2.11 -21.42
N PRO A 111 -10.09 0.92 -22.09
CA PRO A 111 -11.17 0.62 -23.04
C PRO A 111 -12.56 0.56 -22.36
N GLU A 112 -12.60 0.05 -21.12
CA GLU A 112 -13.83 0.00 -20.32
C GLU A 112 -14.28 1.40 -19.88
N ARG A 113 -13.35 2.31 -19.58
CA ARG A 113 -13.66 3.72 -19.24
C ARG A 113 -14.29 4.45 -20.41
N VAL A 114 -13.76 4.28 -21.61
CA VAL A 114 -14.33 4.87 -22.84
C VAL A 114 -15.74 4.34 -23.05
N ALA A 115 -15.92 3.00 -23.01
CA ALA A 115 -17.22 2.37 -23.18
C ALA A 115 -18.24 2.80 -22.11
N ALA A 116 -17.81 2.89 -20.84
CA ALA A 116 -18.65 3.35 -19.74
C ALA A 116 -19.05 4.82 -19.90
N ALA A 117 -18.09 5.71 -20.17
CA ALA A 117 -18.32 7.14 -20.35
C ALA A 117 -19.31 7.40 -21.50
N THR A 118 -19.16 6.69 -22.62
CA THR A 118 -20.11 6.72 -23.74
C THR A 118 -21.52 6.32 -23.29
N LEU A 119 -21.64 5.18 -22.59
CA LEU A 119 -22.93 4.69 -22.10
C LEU A 119 -23.60 5.68 -21.12
N LEU A 120 -22.83 6.33 -20.24
CA LEU A 120 -23.36 7.34 -19.32
C LEU A 120 -23.95 8.54 -20.06
N VAL A 121 -23.30 8.99 -21.13
CA VAL A 121 -23.79 10.10 -21.96
C VAL A 121 -25.04 9.68 -22.75
N GLU A 122 -25.01 8.52 -23.40
CA GLU A 122 -26.14 7.99 -24.17
C GLU A 122 -27.41 7.80 -23.34
N LYS A 123 -27.26 7.42 -22.06
CA LYS A 123 -28.37 7.12 -21.15
C LYS A 123 -28.68 8.26 -20.18
N GLY A 124 -27.94 9.38 -20.24
CA GLY A 124 -28.16 10.55 -19.39
C GLY A 124 -27.96 10.26 -17.89
N LEU A 125 -26.96 9.46 -17.53
CA LEU A 125 -26.75 8.97 -16.17
C LEU A 125 -25.88 9.94 -15.34
N ASP A 126 -26.21 10.00 -14.06
CA ASP A 126 -25.48 10.75 -13.02
C ASP A 126 -24.40 9.89 -12.34
N SER A 127 -23.85 10.36 -11.22
CA SER A 127 -22.78 9.67 -10.50
C SER A 127 -23.24 8.38 -9.80
N GLU A 128 -24.49 8.28 -9.38
CA GLU A 128 -25.05 7.03 -8.87
C GLU A 128 -25.14 5.99 -9.99
N GLY A 129 -25.66 6.38 -11.15
CA GLY A 129 -25.66 5.53 -12.35
C GLY A 129 -24.25 5.15 -12.79
N ALA A 130 -23.27 6.06 -12.69
CA ALA A 130 -21.87 5.79 -12.99
C ALA A 130 -21.25 4.73 -12.07
N HIS A 131 -21.61 4.72 -10.79
CA HIS A 131 -21.16 3.70 -9.84
C HIS A 131 -21.69 2.32 -10.23
N GLU A 132 -22.98 2.21 -10.53
CA GLU A 132 -23.61 0.94 -10.93
C GLU A 132 -23.04 0.41 -12.25
N VAL A 133 -22.85 1.28 -13.25
CA VAL A 133 -22.21 0.90 -14.53
C VAL A 133 -20.78 0.41 -14.30
N ALA A 134 -19.97 1.14 -13.51
CA ALA A 134 -18.60 0.73 -13.23
C ALA A 134 -18.53 -0.63 -12.53
N LYS A 135 -19.40 -0.84 -11.54
CA LYS A 135 -19.50 -2.12 -10.82
C LYS A 135 -19.88 -3.25 -11.77
N ALA A 136 -20.93 -3.08 -12.56
CA ALA A 136 -21.41 -4.11 -13.49
C ALA A 136 -20.36 -4.48 -14.54
N LEU A 137 -19.69 -3.49 -15.15
CA LEU A 137 -18.61 -3.73 -16.10
C LEU A 137 -17.44 -4.48 -15.46
N LYS A 138 -17.04 -4.09 -14.23
CA LYS A 138 -15.93 -4.73 -13.53
C LYS A 138 -16.25 -6.16 -13.12
N GLU A 139 -17.48 -6.43 -12.70
CA GLU A 139 -17.92 -7.79 -12.40
C GLU A 139 -17.98 -8.63 -13.66
N PHE A 140 -18.51 -8.08 -14.76
CA PHE A 140 -18.60 -8.78 -16.04
C PHE A 140 -17.24 -9.10 -16.65
N SER A 141 -16.23 -8.22 -16.50
CA SER A 141 -14.88 -8.48 -16.99
C SER A 141 -14.15 -9.60 -16.22
N ARG A 142 -14.62 -9.97 -15.03
CA ARG A 142 -14.12 -11.12 -14.24
C ARG A 142 -14.78 -12.45 -14.61
N VAL A 143 -15.84 -12.43 -15.42
CA VAL A 143 -16.52 -13.66 -15.84
C VAL A 143 -15.65 -14.38 -16.87
N ALA A 144 -15.04 -15.50 -16.45
CA ALA A 144 -14.09 -16.24 -17.27
C ALA A 144 -14.69 -16.73 -18.60
N LYS A 145 -15.91 -17.27 -18.57
CA LYS A 145 -16.68 -17.63 -19.77
C LYS A 145 -17.93 -16.76 -19.81
N LYS A 146 -17.90 -15.73 -20.65
CA LYS A 146 -19.05 -14.83 -20.85
C LYS A 146 -20.22 -15.63 -21.42
N PRO A 147 -21.45 -15.44 -20.92
CA PRO A 147 -22.63 -16.06 -21.50
C PRO A 147 -22.77 -15.63 -22.96
N GLU A 148 -23.08 -16.57 -23.86
CA GLU A 148 -23.23 -16.27 -25.30
C GLU A 148 -24.35 -15.27 -25.55
N GLU A 149 -25.37 -15.28 -24.69
CA GLU A 149 -26.55 -14.43 -24.82
C GLU A 149 -26.31 -12.98 -24.37
N PHE A 150 -25.21 -12.74 -23.65
CA PHE A 150 -24.75 -11.41 -23.27
C PHE A 150 -23.36 -11.16 -23.88
N PRO A 151 -23.31 -10.72 -25.16
CA PRO A 151 -22.07 -10.32 -25.80
C PRO A 151 -21.30 -9.24 -25.01
N ASN A 152 -20.03 -9.05 -25.36
CA ASN A 152 -19.14 -8.12 -24.66
C ASN A 152 -19.36 -6.65 -25.05
N TYR A 153 -20.59 -6.17 -24.94
CA TYR A 153 -20.95 -4.76 -25.05
C TYR A 153 -21.17 -4.15 -23.66
N PRO A 154 -20.88 -2.85 -23.46
CA PRO A 154 -21.03 -2.23 -22.15
C PRO A 154 -22.49 -2.26 -21.66
N GLY A 155 -23.45 -2.03 -22.56
CA GLY A 155 -24.87 -2.14 -22.24
C GLY A 155 -25.28 -3.56 -21.82
N ASP A 156 -24.79 -4.58 -22.54
CA ASP A 156 -25.10 -5.98 -22.24
C ASP A 156 -24.46 -6.48 -20.94
N ALA A 157 -23.27 -5.99 -20.59
CA ALA A 157 -22.64 -6.27 -19.30
C ALA A 157 -23.48 -5.72 -18.12
N VAL A 158 -24.01 -4.50 -18.27
CA VAL A 158 -24.92 -3.90 -17.28
C VAL A 158 -26.25 -4.67 -17.25
N ALA A 159 -26.80 -5.00 -18.41
CA ALA A 159 -28.03 -5.78 -18.56
C ALA A 159 -27.91 -7.18 -17.92
N TYR A 160 -26.75 -7.83 -18.05
CA TYR A 160 -26.44 -9.11 -17.42
C TYR A 160 -26.46 -9.02 -15.88
N SER A 161 -25.92 -7.93 -15.32
CA SER A 161 -25.98 -7.67 -13.88
C SER A 161 -27.44 -7.62 -13.39
N TYR A 162 -28.28 -6.81 -14.06
CA TYR A 162 -29.70 -6.70 -13.74
C TYR A 162 -30.47 -8.00 -13.95
N TRP A 163 -30.18 -8.75 -15.01
CA TRP A 163 -30.75 -10.07 -15.26
C TRP A 163 -30.43 -11.06 -14.12
N LYS A 164 -29.17 -11.09 -13.68
CA LYS A 164 -28.72 -11.94 -12.58
C LYS A 164 -29.39 -11.55 -11.25
N LEU A 165 -29.55 -10.25 -10.99
CA LEU A 165 -30.25 -9.75 -9.80
C LEU A 165 -31.74 -10.08 -9.84
N ALA A 166 -32.40 -9.89 -10.98
CA ALA A 166 -33.82 -10.16 -11.16
C ALA A 166 -34.17 -11.64 -10.89
N ARG A 167 -33.30 -12.57 -11.30
CA ARG A 167 -33.45 -14.02 -11.02
C ARG A 167 -33.31 -14.38 -9.55
N GLN A 168 -32.69 -13.54 -8.74
CA GLN A 168 -32.54 -13.76 -7.30
C GLN A 168 -33.71 -13.18 -6.51
N GLN A 169 -34.53 -12.33 -7.13
CA GLN A 169 -35.55 -11.56 -6.44
C GLN A 169 -36.88 -12.29 -6.40
N ALA A 170 -37.37 -12.54 -5.18
CA ALA A 170 -38.68 -13.15 -4.94
C ALA A 170 -39.84 -12.15 -5.05
N ASP A 171 -39.60 -10.89 -4.65
CA ASP A 171 -40.59 -9.83 -4.76
C ASP A 171 -40.80 -9.39 -6.21
N LEU A 172 -42.05 -9.48 -6.69
CA LEU A 172 -42.39 -9.22 -8.08
C LEU A 172 -42.16 -7.75 -8.47
N GLN A 173 -42.42 -6.79 -7.58
CA GLN A 173 -42.27 -5.37 -7.91
C GLN A 173 -40.79 -5.00 -8.08
N ALA A 174 -39.94 -5.40 -7.13
CA ALA A 174 -38.50 -5.22 -7.22
C ALA A 174 -37.92 -5.95 -8.44
N ARG A 175 -38.40 -7.16 -8.73
CA ARG A 175 -38.01 -7.91 -9.92
C ARG A 175 -38.40 -7.18 -11.21
N SER A 176 -39.62 -6.64 -11.31
CA SER A 176 -40.07 -5.86 -12.47
C SER A 176 -39.22 -4.60 -12.68
N ARG A 177 -38.79 -3.92 -11.61
CA ARG A 177 -37.86 -2.78 -11.70
C ARG A 177 -36.52 -3.21 -12.27
N LEU A 178 -35.95 -4.33 -11.81
CA LEU A 178 -34.68 -4.86 -12.32
C LEU A 178 -34.80 -5.29 -13.80
N ILE A 179 -35.93 -5.88 -14.20
CA ILE A 179 -36.20 -6.21 -15.61
C ILE A 179 -36.23 -4.94 -16.47
N ALA A 180 -36.94 -3.89 -16.03
CA ALA A 180 -36.99 -2.63 -16.75
C ALA A 180 -35.60 -1.99 -16.89
N GLN A 181 -34.78 -2.03 -15.83
CA GLN A 181 -33.38 -1.59 -15.89
C GLN A 181 -32.56 -2.45 -16.87
N GLY A 182 -32.69 -3.77 -16.83
CA GLY A 182 -32.04 -4.66 -17.80
C GLY A 182 -32.38 -4.31 -19.25
N LEU A 183 -33.66 -4.05 -19.54
CA LEU A 183 -34.13 -3.67 -20.88
C LEU A 183 -33.65 -2.27 -21.32
N LEU A 184 -33.46 -1.35 -20.37
CA LEU A 184 -32.92 -0.02 -20.65
C LEU A 184 -31.47 -0.08 -21.16
N PHE A 185 -30.67 -1.01 -20.63
CA PHE A 185 -29.25 -1.16 -20.95
C PHE A 185 -28.95 -2.19 -22.03
N ALA A 186 -29.79 -3.19 -22.24
CA ALA A 186 -29.57 -4.23 -23.26
C ALA A 186 -29.34 -3.63 -24.65
N GLN A 187 -28.18 -3.94 -25.23
CA GLN A 187 -27.73 -3.48 -26.54
C GLN A 187 -27.96 -4.56 -27.60
N SER A 188 -27.73 -5.84 -27.29
CA SER A 188 -27.99 -6.93 -28.23
C SER A 188 -29.41 -7.48 -28.13
N THR A 189 -29.92 -7.98 -29.26
CA THR A 189 -31.20 -8.68 -29.32
C THR A 189 -31.21 -9.93 -28.43
N SER A 190 -30.09 -10.65 -28.32
CA SER A 190 -29.97 -11.84 -27.47
C SER A 190 -30.09 -11.49 -25.99
N ALA A 191 -29.42 -10.43 -25.52
CA ALA A 191 -29.50 -9.98 -24.13
C ALA A 191 -30.92 -9.53 -23.80
N ARG A 192 -31.54 -8.78 -24.72
CA ARG A 192 -32.92 -8.32 -24.58
C ARG A 192 -33.90 -9.49 -24.44
N GLN A 193 -33.80 -10.51 -25.30
CA GLN A 193 -34.64 -11.70 -25.22
C GLN A 193 -34.48 -12.45 -23.89
N GLN A 194 -33.26 -12.55 -23.36
CA GLN A 194 -33.03 -13.19 -22.05
C GLN A 194 -33.66 -12.44 -20.89
N ILE A 195 -33.72 -11.11 -20.97
CA ILE A 195 -34.39 -10.29 -19.97
C ILE A 195 -35.91 -10.37 -20.11
N GLU A 196 -36.45 -10.36 -21.34
CA GLU A 196 -37.89 -10.51 -21.59
C GLU A 196 -38.44 -11.85 -21.09
N LYS A 197 -37.67 -12.94 -21.21
CA LYS A 197 -38.03 -14.26 -20.63
C LYS A 197 -38.31 -14.22 -19.12
N LEU A 198 -37.71 -13.27 -18.39
CA LEU A 198 -37.94 -13.13 -16.95
C LEU A 198 -39.36 -12.65 -16.59
N LEU A 199 -40.15 -12.17 -17.57
CA LEU A 199 -41.55 -11.80 -17.39
C LEU A 199 -42.48 -13.02 -17.27
N THR A 200 -42.06 -14.17 -17.79
CA THR A 200 -42.84 -15.42 -17.76
C THR A 200 -42.21 -16.50 -16.88
N ASP A 201 -40.88 -16.51 -16.74
CA ASP A 201 -40.17 -17.46 -15.88
C ASP A 201 -40.03 -16.93 -14.45
N PHE A 202 -40.87 -17.38 -13.52
CA PHE A 202 -40.82 -16.94 -12.11
C PHE A 202 -39.85 -17.75 -11.22
N THR A 203 -38.94 -18.55 -11.80
CA THR A 203 -37.98 -19.32 -11.01
C THR A 203 -37.00 -18.40 -10.27
N ILE A 204 -36.73 -18.71 -9.00
CA ILE A 204 -35.77 -17.98 -8.15
C ILE A 204 -34.46 -18.78 -8.11
N THR A 205 -33.39 -18.17 -8.60
CA THR A 205 -32.04 -18.75 -8.56
C THR A 205 -31.29 -18.16 -7.37
N ARG A 206 -31.12 -18.92 -6.27
CA ARG A 206 -30.38 -18.45 -5.09
C ARG A 206 -28.89 -18.31 -5.43
N SER A 207 -28.33 -17.13 -5.21
CA SER A 207 -26.88 -16.91 -5.28
C SER A 207 -26.24 -17.26 -3.94
N ARG A 208 -25.10 -17.97 -3.97
CA ARG A 208 -24.26 -18.18 -2.79
C ARG A 208 -23.34 -16.96 -2.66
N SER A 209 -23.25 -16.38 -1.46
CA SER A 209 -22.28 -15.32 -1.18
C SER A 209 -20.86 -15.85 -1.41
N ALA A 210 -19.97 -14.98 -1.88
CA ALA A 210 -18.55 -15.32 -1.98
C ALA A 210 -18.04 -15.79 -0.61
N PRO A 211 -17.18 -16.83 -0.56
CA PRO A 211 -16.51 -17.20 0.67
C PRO A 211 -15.74 -16.01 1.26
N ARG A 212 -15.65 -15.95 2.59
CA ARG A 212 -14.82 -14.93 3.25
C ARG A 212 -13.36 -15.26 2.99
N LEU A 213 -12.58 -14.26 2.56
CA LEU A 213 -11.13 -14.38 2.48
C LEU A 213 -10.55 -14.43 3.91
N PRO A 214 -9.51 -15.26 4.15
CA PRO A 214 -8.91 -15.39 5.47
C PRO A 214 -7.94 -14.22 5.73
N PHE A 215 -8.49 -13.05 6.03
CA PHE A 215 -7.69 -11.89 6.41
C PHE A 215 -7.17 -12.06 7.84
N TYR A 216 -5.88 -11.80 8.02
CA TYR A 216 -5.22 -11.71 9.32
C TYR A 216 -4.62 -10.32 9.46
N ARG A 217 -4.59 -9.83 10.70
CA ARG A 217 -3.98 -8.56 11.08
C ARG A 217 -3.11 -8.82 12.31
N LEU A 218 -1.87 -8.35 12.27
CA LEU A 218 -1.03 -8.31 13.46
C LEU A 218 -1.52 -7.14 14.32
N GLU A 219 -1.82 -7.42 15.58
CA GLU A 219 -2.42 -6.45 16.51
C GLU A 219 -1.39 -5.84 17.47
N SER A 220 -0.23 -6.50 17.67
CA SER A 220 0.85 -5.98 18.51
C SER A 220 2.21 -5.98 17.81
N GLU A 221 3.13 -5.14 18.29
CA GLU A 221 4.51 -5.10 17.79
C GLU A 221 5.28 -6.39 18.09
N ASP A 222 4.99 -7.05 19.22
CA ASP A 222 5.59 -8.35 19.57
C ASP A 222 5.25 -9.46 18.57
N GLU A 223 4.09 -9.35 17.90
CA GLU A 223 3.67 -10.26 16.82
C GLU A 223 4.43 -10.01 15.51
N GLN A 224 5.13 -8.88 15.36
CA GLN A 224 5.92 -8.57 14.19
C GLN A 224 7.36 -9.10 14.36
N PRO A 225 7.72 -10.24 13.73
CA PRO A 225 9.06 -10.77 13.87
C PRO A 225 10.08 -9.92 13.12
N ARG A 226 11.33 -9.92 13.61
CA ARG A 226 12.48 -9.37 12.90
C ARG A 226 13.34 -10.49 12.35
N VAL A 227 13.68 -10.39 11.06
CA VAL A 227 14.65 -11.28 10.41
C VAL A 227 16.06 -10.77 10.70
N VAL A 228 16.90 -11.64 11.25
CA VAL A 228 18.28 -11.35 11.66
C VAL A 228 19.24 -12.35 11.00
N PRO A 229 20.40 -11.91 10.44
CA PRO A 229 21.36 -12.81 9.81
C PRO A 229 22.15 -13.59 10.86
N ILE A 230 22.56 -14.80 10.52
CA ILE A 230 23.42 -15.66 11.35
C ILE A 230 24.82 -15.66 10.74
N ALA A 231 25.85 -15.28 11.52
CA ALA A 231 27.23 -15.30 11.05
C ALA A 231 27.82 -16.71 10.99
N GLY A 232 27.43 -17.59 11.93
CA GLY A 232 27.91 -18.96 11.99
C GLY A 232 27.85 -19.53 13.41
N LYS A 233 28.47 -20.71 13.59
CA LYS A 233 28.66 -21.36 14.89
C LYS A 233 30.07 -21.12 15.42
N MET A 234 30.18 -20.86 16.71
CA MET A 234 31.45 -20.70 17.43
C MET A 234 32.17 -22.04 17.61
N PRO A 235 33.51 -22.10 17.56
CA PRO A 235 34.46 -20.99 17.33
C PRO A 235 34.38 -20.42 15.90
N LEU A 236 34.37 -19.10 15.78
CA LEU A 236 34.16 -18.38 14.51
C LEU A 236 35.25 -17.32 14.30
N ALA A 237 35.74 -17.17 13.06
CA ALA A 237 36.75 -16.17 12.76
C ALA A 237 36.16 -14.75 12.75
N THR A 238 36.94 -13.77 13.16
CA THR A 238 36.52 -12.35 13.14
C THR A 238 36.14 -11.88 11.72
N ALA A 239 36.77 -12.47 10.69
CA ALA A 239 36.46 -12.16 9.30
C ALA A 239 35.02 -12.57 8.91
N ASP A 240 34.51 -13.69 9.43
CA ASP A 240 33.19 -14.21 9.07
C ASP A 240 32.09 -13.29 9.61
N LEU A 241 32.22 -12.80 10.84
CA LEU A 241 31.31 -11.79 11.40
C LEU A 241 31.31 -10.48 10.60
N LYS A 242 32.50 -10.02 10.17
CA LYS A 242 32.64 -8.80 9.38
C LYS A 242 32.10 -8.97 7.96
N ALA A 243 32.06 -10.19 7.43
CA ALA A 243 31.51 -10.50 6.11
C ALA A 243 29.97 -10.47 6.09
N VAL A 244 29.29 -10.58 7.25
CA VAL A 244 27.83 -10.48 7.33
C VAL A 244 27.39 -9.07 6.92
N PRO A 245 26.55 -8.90 5.88
CA PRO A 245 26.11 -7.57 5.46
C PRO A 245 25.13 -6.96 6.46
N ILE A 246 25.03 -5.63 6.44
CA ILE A 246 23.96 -4.91 7.15
C ILE A 246 22.64 -5.17 6.45
N VAL A 247 21.60 -5.46 7.23
CA VAL A 247 20.30 -5.89 6.72
C VAL A 247 19.34 -4.71 6.70
N ASN A 248 18.99 -4.27 5.48
CA ASN A 248 17.99 -3.23 5.28
C ASN A 248 16.64 -3.86 4.94
N THR A 249 15.60 -3.44 5.63
CA THR A 249 14.22 -3.88 5.38
C THR A 249 13.49 -2.88 4.47
N SER A 250 12.51 -3.36 3.71
CA SER A 250 11.75 -2.53 2.76
C SER A 250 10.23 -2.61 2.99
N GLY A 251 9.61 -1.42 3.00
CA GLY A 251 8.16 -1.27 3.18
C GLY A 251 7.65 -1.67 4.57
N ILE A 252 6.33 -1.60 4.75
CA ILE A 252 5.65 -1.88 6.03
C ILE A 252 5.68 -3.35 6.46
N PHE A 253 6.04 -4.25 5.54
CA PHE A 253 6.18 -5.68 5.80
C PHE A 253 7.64 -6.09 6.06
N HIS A 254 8.54 -5.12 6.19
CA HIS A 254 9.97 -5.31 6.49
C HIS A 254 10.64 -6.38 5.62
N ILE A 255 10.41 -6.33 4.31
CA ILE A 255 10.93 -7.33 3.38
C ILE A 255 12.45 -7.17 3.27
N VAL A 256 13.18 -8.26 3.56
CA VAL A 256 14.62 -8.37 3.35
C VAL A 256 14.87 -8.95 1.95
N LYS A 257 15.69 -8.25 1.16
CA LYS A 257 16.20 -8.77 -0.12
C LYS A 257 17.69 -9.01 0.03
N PHE A 258 18.13 -10.21 -0.33
CA PHE A 258 19.52 -10.63 -0.22
C PHE A 258 19.94 -11.43 -1.44
N SER A 259 21.21 -11.32 -1.82
CA SER A 259 21.85 -12.09 -2.90
C SER A 259 23.17 -12.66 -2.40
N GLY A 260 23.36 -13.96 -2.60
CA GLY A 260 24.53 -14.69 -2.12
C GLY A 260 24.13 -15.84 -1.18
N GLU A 261 25.10 -16.35 -0.43
CA GLU A 261 24.88 -17.35 0.62
C GLU A 261 24.74 -16.67 1.98
N GLY A 262 23.78 -17.10 2.77
CA GLY A 262 23.54 -16.54 4.11
C GLY A 262 22.49 -17.35 4.86
N ALA A 263 22.65 -17.41 6.18
CA ALA A 263 21.70 -18.02 7.10
C ALA A 263 20.92 -16.94 7.86
N TRP A 264 19.67 -17.24 8.20
CA TRP A 264 18.72 -16.26 8.74
C TRP A 264 17.86 -16.90 9.82
N VAL A 265 17.46 -16.11 10.82
CA VAL A 265 16.46 -16.50 11.81
C VAL A 265 15.43 -15.39 11.97
N ALA A 266 14.17 -15.78 12.20
CA ALA A 266 13.11 -14.86 12.59
C ALA A 266 13.00 -14.88 14.12
N LEU A 267 13.22 -13.73 14.74
CA LEU A 267 13.03 -13.55 16.18
C LEU A 267 11.70 -12.83 16.45
N PRO A 268 11.05 -13.10 17.60
CA PRO A 268 9.89 -12.31 18.04
C PRO A 268 10.19 -10.81 18.11
N GLY A 269 9.16 -9.97 18.04
CA GLY A 269 9.25 -8.51 18.09
C GLY A 269 9.65 -7.93 19.45
N TRP A 270 10.44 -8.65 20.26
CA TRP A 270 10.90 -8.18 21.55
C TRP A 270 11.64 -6.84 21.41
N GLN A 271 11.45 -5.95 22.39
CA GLN A 271 12.06 -4.61 22.37
C GLN A 271 13.56 -4.66 22.05
N VAL A 272 14.30 -5.57 22.69
CA VAL A 272 15.76 -5.71 22.49
C VAL A 272 16.13 -6.11 21.06
N VAL A 273 15.29 -6.88 20.39
CA VAL A 273 15.45 -7.27 18.98
C VAL A 273 15.12 -6.10 18.06
N MET A 274 14.08 -5.33 18.37
CA MET A 274 13.61 -4.22 17.54
C MET A 274 14.50 -2.97 17.65
N THR A 275 15.09 -2.72 18.82
CA THR A 275 15.96 -1.55 19.04
C THR A 275 17.39 -1.72 18.54
N SER A 276 17.84 -2.95 18.26
CA SER A 276 19.18 -3.17 17.73
C SER A 276 19.35 -2.57 16.33
N GLU A 277 20.42 -1.82 16.10
CA GLU A 277 20.61 -1.16 14.80
C GLU A 277 21.17 -2.14 13.77
N ASP A 278 22.21 -2.88 14.14
CA ASP A 278 22.88 -3.86 13.27
C ASP A 278 23.03 -5.22 14.00
N PRO A 279 21.91 -5.92 14.27
CA PRO A 279 21.93 -7.19 14.95
C PRO A 279 22.46 -8.32 14.05
N VAL A 280 23.29 -9.18 14.64
CA VAL A 280 23.78 -10.42 14.04
C VAL A 280 23.69 -11.56 15.06
N MET A 281 23.31 -12.74 14.60
CA MET A 281 23.21 -13.94 15.42
C MET A 281 24.46 -14.82 15.32
N LEU A 282 24.80 -15.45 16.43
CA LEU A 282 25.82 -16.48 16.56
C LEU A 282 25.19 -17.73 17.15
N LEU A 283 25.57 -18.91 16.65
CA LEU A 283 25.32 -20.17 17.34
C LEU A 283 26.49 -20.44 18.27
N ILE A 284 26.22 -20.78 19.52
CA ILE A 284 27.24 -21.04 20.53
C ILE A 284 26.80 -22.17 21.43
N ASP A 285 27.72 -23.06 21.77
CA ASP A 285 27.46 -24.08 22.79
C ASP A 285 27.58 -23.44 24.19
N SER A 286 26.70 -23.84 25.10
CA SER A 286 26.55 -23.18 26.41
C SER A 286 27.81 -23.14 27.27
N ASP A 287 28.73 -24.09 27.08
CA ASP A 287 30.00 -24.19 27.78
C ASP A 287 31.06 -23.19 27.26
N GLN A 288 30.83 -22.57 26.11
CA GLN A 288 31.67 -21.51 25.56
C GLN A 288 31.28 -20.12 26.06
N LEU A 289 30.18 -19.99 26.82
CA LEU A 289 29.79 -18.73 27.46
C LEU A 289 30.52 -18.53 28.80
N PRO A 290 30.97 -17.30 29.14
CA PRO A 290 31.71 -17.05 30.38
C PRO A 290 30.94 -17.33 31.66
N THR A 291 29.61 -17.32 31.60
CA THR A 291 28.76 -17.48 32.76
C THR A 291 27.51 -18.27 32.38
N SER A 292 27.14 -19.22 33.23
CA SER A 292 25.89 -19.97 33.02
C SER A 292 24.69 -19.06 33.28
N PRO A 293 23.65 -19.08 32.42
CA PRO A 293 22.47 -18.24 32.61
C PRO A 293 21.82 -18.47 33.98
N ALA A 294 21.62 -17.38 34.73
CA ALA A 294 20.93 -17.34 36.03
C ALA A 294 21.54 -18.21 37.15
N GLY A 295 22.84 -18.51 37.12
CA GLY A 295 23.50 -19.33 38.15
C GLY A 295 23.04 -20.79 38.18
N VAL A 296 22.30 -21.22 37.16
CA VAL A 296 21.88 -22.61 37.00
C VAL A 296 23.00 -23.37 36.33
N VAL A 297 23.57 -24.37 36.99
CA VAL A 297 24.49 -25.31 36.32
C VAL A 297 23.67 -26.09 35.30
N LEU A 298 23.99 -25.92 34.01
CA LEU A 298 23.37 -26.71 32.95
C LEU A 298 23.88 -28.14 33.08
N GLU A 299 22.95 -29.10 33.20
CA GLU A 299 23.29 -30.53 33.32
C GLU A 299 23.93 -31.07 32.03
N THR A 300 23.65 -30.43 30.89
CA THR A 300 24.15 -30.81 29.56
C THR A 300 24.52 -29.57 28.76
N VAL A 301 25.53 -29.69 27.91
CA VAL A 301 25.86 -28.68 26.91
C VAL A 301 24.73 -28.58 25.90
N GLU A 302 24.19 -27.38 25.69
CA GLU A 302 23.15 -27.10 24.71
C GLU A 302 23.58 -25.99 23.75
N GLU A 303 23.14 -26.07 22.50
CA GLU A 303 23.39 -25.01 21.52
C GLU A 303 22.40 -23.86 21.74
N MET A 304 22.91 -22.64 21.81
CA MET A 304 22.17 -21.41 22.04
C MET A 304 22.35 -20.44 20.88
N LEU A 305 21.39 -19.52 20.76
CA LEU A 305 21.43 -18.39 19.86
C LEU A 305 21.83 -17.13 20.63
N VAL A 306 22.91 -16.48 20.22
CA VAL A 306 23.37 -15.22 20.82
C VAL A 306 23.24 -14.09 19.81
N MET A 307 22.51 -13.05 20.16
CA MET A 307 22.39 -11.83 19.35
C MET A 307 23.39 -10.80 19.83
N VAL A 308 24.10 -10.23 18.86
CA VAL A 308 25.04 -9.13 19.06
C VAL A 308 24.60 -7.94 18.24
N ASP A 309 24.57 -6.75 18.82
CA ASP A 309 24.44 -5.50 18.07
C ASP A 309 25.82 -4.93 17.72
N ARG A 310 26.17 -4.95 16.43
CA ARG A 310 27.47 -4.48 15.94
C ARG A 310 27.61 -2.96 15.95
N SER A 311 26.52 -2.20 16.12
CA SER A 311 26.61 -0.74 16.27
C SER A 311 27.00 -0.32 17.69
N GLN A 312 26.79 -1.20 18.68
CA GLN A 312 27.09 -0.94 20.08
C GLN A 312 28.49 -1.44 20.46
N ARG A 313 29.48 -0.54 20.40
CA ARG A 313 30.90 -0.86 20.68
C ARG A 313 31.50 -0.06 21.85
N GLN A 314 30.69 0.75 22.51
CA GLN A 314 31.13 1.47 23.69
C GLN A 314 31.20 0.50 24.87
N TRP A 315 32.36 0.45 25.53
CA TRP A 315 32.55 -0.37 26.73
C TRP A 315 31.69 0.13 27.90
N ASP A 316 31.14 -0.83 28.64
CA ASP A 316 30.58 -0.68 29.98
C ASP A 316 30.92 -1.94 30.80
N ASN A 317 30.91 -1.85 32.13
CA ASN A 317 31.28 -2.96 33.01
C ASN A 317 30.08 -3.85 33.41
N GLU A 318 28.91 -3.66 32.80
CA GLU A 318 27.68 -4.41 33.12
C GLU A 318 27.22 -5.31 31.95
N SER A 319 28.03 -5.41 30.90
CA SER A 319 27.66 -6.06 29.65
C SER A 319 28.72 -7.01 29.12
N TYR A 320 28.26 -8.00 28.36
CA TYR A 320 29.13 -8.89 27.59
C TYR A 320 29.33 -8.33 26.19
N PHE A 321 30.54 -8.47 25.68
CA PHE A 321 30.94 -7.99 24.37
C PHE A 321 31.55 -9.13 23.57
N ILE A 322 31.47 -8.99 22.25
CA ILE A 322 32.30 -9.76 21.35
C ILE A 322 33.53 -8.94 20.96
N PHE A 323 34.69 -9.59 20.92
CA PHE A 323 35.97 -8.95 20.60
C PHE A 323 36.87 -9.89 19.79
N ASP A 324 37.88 -9.31 19.15
CA ASP A 324 38.88 -10.03 18.37
C ASP A 324 40.06 -10.44 19.26
N GLU A 325 40.28 -11.76 19.41
CA GLU A 325 41.46 -12.31 20.05
C GLU A 325 42.20 -13.18 19.02
N ALA A 326 43.32 -12.65 18.51
CA ALA A 326 44.17 -13.34 17.53
C ALA A 326 43.42 -13.85 16.26
N GLY A 327 42.41 -13.09 15.79
CA GLY A 327 41.62 -13.42 14.59
C GLY A 327 40.40 -14.30 14.86
N GLN A 328 40.15 -14.67 16.12
CA GLN A 328 38.99 -15.45 16.55
C GLN A 328 38.05 -14.59 17.38
N LEU A 329 36.75 -14.83 17.24
CA LEU A 329 35.77 -14.20 18.10
C LEU A 329 35.82 -14.80 19.50
N ARG A 330 35.78 -13.93 20.50
CA ARG A 330 35.55 -14.27 21.90
C ARG A 330 34.38 -13.49 22.44
N ILE A 331 33.74 -14.04 23.46
CA ILE A 331 32.67 -13.40 24.21
C ILE A 331 33.14 -13.30 25.65
N ASP A 332 33.19 -12.09 26.21
CA ASP A 332 33.47 -11.89 27.64
C ASP A 332 32.99 -10.52 28.11
N TRP A 333 33.03 -10.31 29.42
CA TRP A 333 32.87 -9.01 30.06
C TRP A 333 34.24 -8.48 30.49
N PHE A 334 34.35 -7.17 30.69
CA PHE A 334 35.59 -6.54 31.13
C PHE A 334 35.33 -5.58 32.28
N GLU A 335 36.06 -5.75 33.39
CA GLU A 335 35.98 -4.88 34.58
C GLU A 335 36.51 -3.46 34.30
N GLU A 336 37.50 -3.35 33.40
CA GLU A 336 38.09 -2.10 32.91
C GLU A 336 38.04 -2.04 31.38
N ILE A 337 38.25 -0.86 30.78
CA ILE A 337 38.27 -0.71 29.33
C ILE A 337 39.35 -1.62 28.73
N PRO A 338 39.00 -2.57 27.84
CA PRO A 338 39.98 -3.47 27.25
C PRO A 338 40.83 -2.77 26.18
N ASP A 339 42.09 -3.19 26.04
CA ASP A 339 42.95 -2.82 24.90
C ASP A 339 42.56 -3.56 23.59
N LEU A 340 41.60 -4.49 23.68
CA LEU A 340 41.08 -5.27 22.56
C LEU A 340 39.90 -4.53 21.88
N PRO A 341 39.80 -4.57 20.54
CA PRO A 341 38.73 -3.91 19.83
C PRO A 341 37.39 -4.64 20.03
N ILE A 342 36.44 -3.96 20.68
CA ILE A 342 35.05 -4.41 20.78
C ILE A 342 34.39 -4.38 19.40
N LEU A 343 33.79 -5.49 18.99
CA LEU A 343 33.12 -5.66 17.70
C LEU A 343 31.60 -5.48 17.80
N GLY A 344 31.04 -5.66 19.00
CA GLY A 344 29.62 -5.47 19.28
C GLY A 344 29.25 -5.90 20.71
N LYS A 345 28.06 -5.52 21.16
CA LYS A 345 27.52 -5.85 22.48
C LYS A 345 26.57 -7.04 22.37
N VAL A 346 26.67 -8.00 23.29
CA VAL A 346 25.71 -9.09 23.42
C VAL A 346 24.42 -8.53 24.00
N VAL A 347 23.31 -8.71 23.29
CA VAL A 347 22.01 -8.11 23.65
C VAL A 347 20.93 -9.16 23.97
N LEU A 348 21.08 -10.40 23.48
CA LEU A 348 20.15 -11.49 23.75
C LEU A 348 20.88 -12.83 23.73
N VAL A 349 20.55 -13.70 24.69
CA VAL A 349 20.93 -15.12 24.67
C VAL A 349 19.64 -15.93 24.73
N LEU A 350 19.39 -16.71 23.68
CA LEU A 350 18.18 -17.49 23.48
C LEU A 350 18.51 -18.99 23.51
N ARG A 351 17.95 -19.68 24.50
CA ARG A 351 18.00 -21.14 24.61
C ARG A 351 17.00 -21.78 23.64
N GLN A 352 17.24 -23.04 23.28
CA GLN A 352 16.27 -23.81 22.50
C GLN A 352 14.91 -23.86 23.21
N LYS A 353 13.83 -23.85 22.44
CA LYS A 353 12.48 -24.01 22.99
C LYS A 353 12.39 -25.38 23.68
N LYS A 354 12.01 -25.41 24.96
CA LYS A 354 11.69 -26.67 25.65
C LYS A 354 10.51 -27.32 24.92
N VAL A 355 10.76 -28.47 24.32
CA VAL A 355 9.72 -29.31 23.74
C VAL A 355 9.25 -30.28 24.82
N LEU A 356 8.19 -29.91 25.52
CA LEU A 356 7.44 -30.84 26.36
C LEU A 356 6.54 -31.64 25.41
N ASP A 357 7.10 -32.73 24.87
CA ASP A 357 6.45 -33.69 23.97
C ASP A 357 6.11 -33.15 22.55
N GLU A 358 6.79 -33.67 21.52
CA GLU A 358 6.64 -33.22 20.12
C GLU A 358 5.22 -33.47 19.55
N ASP A 359 4.47 -34.40 20.14
CA ASP A 359 3.12 -34.76 19.71
C ASP A 359 2.00 -33.94 20.37
N PHE A 360 2.30 -33.14 21.40
CA PHE A 360 1.29 -32.33 22.09
C PHE A 360 0.71 -31.22 21.19
N ASN A 361 1.51 -30.68 20.26
CA ASN A 361 1.08 -29.62 19.34
C ASN A 361 0.19 -30.12 18.18
N LYS A 362 -0.04 -31.43 18.04
CA LYS A 362 -0.88 -32.01 16.96
C LYS A 362 -2.32 -32.30 17.41
N GLN A 363 -2.59 -32.32 18.71
CA GLN A 363 -3.92 -32.66 19.22
C GLN A 363 -4.68 -31.38 19.55
N LEU A 364 -5.68 -31.05 18.72
CA LEU A 364 -6.41 -29.79 18.81
C LEU A 364 -7.28 -29.65 20.07
N TRP A 365 -7.44 -30.69 20.89
CA TRP A 365 -8.27 -30.66 22.10
C TRP A 365 -7.84 -31.77 23.07
N GLN A 366 -7.02 -31.43 24.06
CA GLN A 366 -7.10 -32.07 25.37
C GLN A 366 -7.54 -30.97 26.34
N LEU A 367 -8.76 -31.13 26.86
CA LEU A 367 -9.22 -30.37 28.01
C LEU A 367 -8.51 -30.97 29.22
N ASP A 368 -7.80 -30.15 29.99
CA ASP A 368 -7.33 -30.55 31.32
C ASP A 368 -8.57 -30.90 32.17
N GLU A 369 -8.63 -32.13 32.69
CA GLU A 369 -9.62 -32.56 33.70
C GLU A 369 -9.27 -32.01 35.09
#